data_AF-A0A7C4CH90-F1
#
_entry.id   AF-A0A7C4CH90-F1
#
_cell.length_a   1.000
_cell.length_b   1.000
_cell.length_c   1.000
_cell.angle_alpha   90.00
_cell.angle_beta   90.00
_cell.angle_gamma   90.00
#
_symmetry.space_group_name_H-M   'P 1'
#
loop_
_entity.id
_entity.type
_entity.pdbx_description
1 polymer ?
#
loop_
_entity_poly.entity_id
_entity_poly.type
_entity_poly.pdbx_seq_one_letter_code
_entity_poly.pdbx_strand_id
1 'polypeptide(L)'
;RELLQVIRGALSLKMWISGQSDGEIEEKLGIEPGDLRNLAENGEWLCYSFSEISKLFGEKKVSEWLRILSMRIRYGVPEELLSLVTLKGVGRVRAKLLYEAGYRTVRDIAEAEPEQLERIVGIGKQLSKELVDQARSLVYVGPSDRQ
;
A
#
# COMPACT_ATOMS: atom_id res chain seq x y z
N ARG A 1 23.49 -9.65 20.11
CA ARG A 1 22.68 -10.51 19.23
C ARG A 1 21.33 -9.86 18.92
N GLU A 2 20.61 -9.37 19.94
CA GLU A 2 19.31 -8.67 19.77
C GLU A 2 19.38 -7.40 18.91
N LEU A 3 20.37 -6.52 19.12
CA LEU A 3 20.48 -5.29 18.33
C LEU A 3 20.58 -5.55 16.81
N LEU A 4 21.29 -6.60 16.41
CA LEU A 4 21.42 -6.98 15.01
C LEU A 4 20.07 -7.45 14.43
N GLN A 5 19.26 -8.16 15.21
CA GLN A 5 17.92 -8.59 14.80
C GLN A 5 16.99 -7.39 14.64
N VAL A 6 17.03 -6.43 15.56
CA VAL A 6 16.24 -5.19 15.47
C VAL A 6 16.63 -4.39 14.21
N ILE A 7 17.94 -4.21 13.98
CA ILE A 7 18.43 -3.50 12.79
C ILE A 7 18.00 -4.23 11.51
N ARG A 8 18.12 -5.57 11.48
CA ARG A 8 17.67 -6.36 10.32
C ARG A 8 16.18 -6.18 10.07
N GLY A 9 15.35 -6.24 11.11
CA GLY A 9 13.91 -6.02 10.99
C GLY A 9 13.60 -4.62 10.44
N ALA A 10 14.20 -3.58 11.01
CA ALA A 10 14.02 -2.21 10.53
C ALA A 10 14.43 -2.03 9.06
N LEU A 11 15.57 -2.61 8.65
CA LEU A 11 16.02 -2.59 7.25
C LEU A 11 15.09 -3.37 6.32
N SER A 12 14.56 -4.50 6.79
CA SER A 12 13.60 -5.32 6.03
C SER A 12 12.31 -4.53 5.77
N LEU A 13 11.75 -3.88 6.81
CA LEU A 13 10.60 -2.99 6.66
C LEU A 13 10.92 -1.81 5.75
N LYS A 14 12.12 -1.22 5.84
CA LYS A 14 12.54 -0.13 4.96
C LYS A 14 12.56 -0.56 3.49
N MET A 15 13.10 -1.74 3.17
CA MET A 15 13.10 -2.28 1.81
C MET A 15 11.69 -2.63 1.32
N TRP A 16 10.88 -3.21 2.22
CA TRP A 16 9.48 -3.53 1.98
C TRP A 16 8.66 -2.30 1.58
N ILE A 17 8.70 -1.21 2.35
CA ILE A 17 7.98 0.04 2.04
C ILE A 17 8.61 0.84 0.88
N SER A 18 9.76 0.42 0.37
CA SER A 18 10.37 0.93 -0.86
C SER A 18 9.96 0.13 -2.10
N GLY A 19 9.09 -0.89 -1.94
CA GLY A 19 8.54 -1.65 -3.07
C GLY A 19 9.40 -2.82 -3.54
N GLN A 20 10.41 -3.23 -2.78
CA GLN A 20 11.23 -4.41 -3.13
C GLN A 20 10.45 -5.71 -2.89
N SER A 21 10.63 -6.67 -3.78
CA SER A 21 9.97 -7.98 -3.71
C SER A 21 10.45 -8.80 -2.52
N ASP A 22 9.62 -9.76 -2.10
CA ASP A 22 9.92 -10.68 -0.99
C ASP A 22 11.28 -11.37 -1.22
N GLY A 23 11.56 -11.81 -2.45
CA GLY A 23 12.82 -12.47 -2.83
C GLY A 23 14.05 -11.55 -2.77
N GLU A 24 13.94 -10.29 -3.19
CA GLU A 24 15.06 -9.32 -3.08
C GLU A 24 15.40 -9.04 -1.60
N ILE A 25 14.39 -8.99 -0.74
CA ILE A 25 14.57 -8.74 0.70
C ILE A 25 15.19 -9.98 1.36
N GLU A 26 14.69 -11.17 1.03
CA GLU A 26 15.23 -12.45 1.49
C GLU A 26 16.70 -12.63 1.09
N GLU A 27 17.03 -12.42 -0.19
CA GLU A 27 18.39 -12.55 -0.70
C GLU A 27 19.37 -11.62 0.04
N LYS A 28 18.96 -10.38 0.31
CA LYS A 28 19.85 -9.36 0.88
C LYS A 28 20.00 -9.44 2.40
N LEU A 29 18.94 -9.84 3.11
CA LEU A 29 18.87 -9.75 4.57
C LEU A 29 18.67 -11.11 5.26
N GLY A 30 18.38 -12.18 4.51
CA GLY A 30 18.12 -13.52 5.02
C GLY A 30 16.89 -13.60 5.91
N ILE A 31 15.86 -12.79 5.63
CA ILE A 31 14.56 -12.86 6.29
C ILE A 31 13.59 -13.62 5.39
N GLU A 32 12.98 -14.67 5.92
CA GLU A 32 12.02 -15.46 5.14
C GLU A 32 10.74 -14.66 4.88
N PRO A 33 10.02 -14.91 3.77
CA PRO A 33 8.79 -14.18 3.45
C PRO A 33 7.73 -14.23 4.55
N GLY A 34 7.62 -15.36 5.27
CA GLY A 34 6.71 -15.50 6.41
C GLY A 34 7.06 -14.57 7.58
N ASP A 35 8.35 -14.50 7.93
CA ASP A 35 8.84 -13.60 8.98
C ASP A 35 8.68 -12.14 8.57
N LEU A 36 8.92 -11.80 7.30
CA LEU A 36 8.69 -10.47 6.77
C LEU A 36 7.21 -10.06 6.89
N ARG A 37 6.27 -10.97 6.61
CA ARG A 37 4.82 -10.72 6.76
C ARG A 37 4.47 -10.45 8.22
N ASN A 38 4.91 -11.31 9.13
CA ASN A 38 4.70 -11.14 10.57
C ASN A 38 5.28 -9.81 11.07
N LEU A 39 6.47 -9.44 10.59
CA LEU A 39 7.12 -8.18 10.92
C LEU A 39 6.33 -6.97 10.38
N ALA A 40 5.80 -7.07 9.16
CA ALA A 40 4.95 -6.04 8.56
C ALA A 40 3.63 -5.88 9.31
N GLU A 41 2.94 -6.97 9.66
CA GLU A 41 1.70 -6.94 10.44
C GLU A 41 1.91 -6.28 11.80
N ASN A 42 2.96 -6.68 12.54
CA ASN A 42 3.29 -6.06 13.82
C ASN A 42 3.69 -4.59 13.68
N GLY A 43 4.51 -4.26 12.67
CA GLY A 43 4.95 -2.88 12.42
C GLY A 43 3.80 -1.96 12.02
N GLU A 44 2.86 -2.47 11.23
CA GLU A 44 1.62 -1.79 10.85
C GLU A 44 0.79 -1.45 12.07
N TRP A 45 0.51 -2.43 12.91
CA TRP A 45 -0.26 -2.25 14.14
C TRP A 45 0.40 -1.25 15.08
N LEU A 46 1.71 -1.36 15.32
CA LEU A 46 2.45 -0.44 16.18
C LEU A 46 2.41 1.01 15.65
N CYS A 47 2.62 1.21 14.35
CA CYS A 47 2.54 2.54 13.73
C CYS A 47 1.13 3.11 13.84
N TYR A 48 0.11 2.29 13.57
CA TYR A 48 -1.29 2.69 13.71
C TYR A 48 -1.63 3.08 15.16
N SER A 49 -1.33 2.22 16.14
CA SER A 49 -1.57 2.50 17.56
C SER A 49 -0.85 3.77 18.02
N PHE A 50 0.41 3.96 17.62
CA PHE A 50 1.15 5.16 17.98
C PHE A 50 0.59 6.42 17.30
N SER A 51 -0.03 6.29 16.12
CA SER A 51 -0.73 7.38 15.45
C SER A 51 -1.94 7.87 16.26
N GLU A 52 -2.70 6.96 16.86
CA GLU A 52 -3.85 7.29 17.70
C GLU A 52 -3.38 7.93 19.02
N ILE A 53 -2.30 7.42 19.63
CA ILE A 53 -1.70 8.03 20.81
C ILE A 53 -1.24 9.47 20.49
N SER A 54 -0.48 9.65 19.42
CA SER A 54 0.03 10.97 19.01
C SER A 54 -1.11 11.97 18.78
N LYS A 55 -2.24 11.52 18.22
CA LYS A 55 -3.46 12.33 18.07
C LYS A 55 -4.03 12.80 19.41
N LEU A 56 -4.06 11.92 20.42
CA LEU A 56 -4.54 12.25 21.77
C LEU A 56 -3.67 13.31 22.45
N PHE A 57 -2.35 13.31 22.21
CA PHE A 57 -1.42 14.32 22.72
C PHE A 57 -1.38 15.62 21.89
N GLY A 58 -2.21 15.74 20.85
CA GLY A 58 -2.27 16.94 20.00
C GLY A 58 -1.20 17.00 18.90
N GLU A 59 -0.37 15.98 18.76
CA GLU A 59 0.70 15.87 17.78
C GLU A 59 0.18 15.44 16.40
N LYS A 60 -0.63 16.30 15.78
CA LYS A 60 -1.35 16.00 14.52
C LYS A 60 -0.43 15.59 13.38
N LYS A 61 0.72 16.27 13.20
CA LYS A 61 1.68 15.96 12.13
C LYS A 61 2.30 14.57 12.30
N VAL A 62 2.67 14.23 13.54
CA VAL A 62 3.23 12.91 13.86
C VAL A 62 2.17 11.83 13.67
N SER A 63 0.93 12.08 14.11
CA SER A 63 -0.20 11.18 13.89
C SER A 63 -0.40 10.90 12.40
N GLU A 64 -0.46 11.93 11.55
CA GLU A 64 -0.66 11.78 10.11
C GLU A 64 0.48 11.00 9.45
N TRP A 65 1.73 11.34 9.78
CA TRP A 65 2.90 10.62 9.28
C TRP A 65 2.89 9.14 9.68
N LEU A 66 2.53 8.82 10.93
CA LEU A 66 2.42 7.43 11.40
C LEU A 66 1.29 6.66 10.71
N ARG A 67 0.16 7.30 10.39
CA ARG A 67 -0.91 6.67 9.60
C ARG A 67 -0.47 6.36 8.17
N ILE A 68 0.26 7.27 7.53
CA ILE A 68 0.82 7.04 6.20
C ILE A 68 1.83 5.88 6.26
N LEU A 69 2.72 5.90 7.25
CA LEU A 69 3.70 4.83 7.44
C LEU A 69 3.04 3.47 7.70
N SER A 70 1.99 3.41 8.54
CA SER A 70 1.28 2.15 8.80
C SER A 70 0.68 1.58 7.52
N MET A 71 0.09 2.42 6.66
CA MET A 71 -0.45 1.99 5.37
C MET A 71 0.66 1.52 4.41
N ARG A 72 1.81 2.20 4.39
CA ARG A 72 2.96 1.77 3.58
C ARG A 72 3.49 0.42 4.05
N ILE A 73 3.55 0.19 5.36
CA ILE A 73 3.94 -1.09 5.94
C ILE A 73 2.89 -2.17 5.62
N ARG A 74 1.60 -1.87 5.78
CA ARG A 74 0.51 -2.81 5.48
C ARG A 74 0.63 -3.39 4.07
N TYR A 75 0.80 -2.50 3.10
CA TYR A 75 0.78 -2.89 1.69
C TYR A 75 2.17 -3.16 1.12
N GLY A 76 3.25 -2.75 1.78
CA GLY A 76 4.61 -2.89 1.26
C GLY A 76 4.90 -2.01 0.07
N VAL A 77 4.38 -0.80 0.05
CA VAL A 77 4.52 0.08 -1.12
C VAL A 77 5.12 1.43 -0.77
N PRO A 78 5.80 2.06 -1.73
CA PRO A 78 6.07 3.49 -1.69
C PRO A 78 4.79 4.31 -1.51
N GLU A 79 4.94 5.53 -1.01
CA GLU A 79 3.81 6.39 -0.67
C GLU A 79 2.95 6.73 -1.89
N GLU A 80 3.58 6.93 -3.04
CA GLU A 80 2.95 7.25 -4.32
C GLU A 80 2.00 6.15 -4.83
N LEU A 81 2.11 4.92 -4.32
CA LEU A 81 1.24 3.81 -4.69
C LEU A 81 0.07 3.61 -3.71
N LEU A 82 0.04 4.34 -2.58
CA LEU A 82 -0.98 4.16 -1.55
C LEU A 82 -2.40 4.37 -2.08
N SER A 83 -2.58 5.34 -2.97
CA SER A 83 -3.87 5.63 -3.60
C SER A 83 -4.41 4.39 -4.34
N LEU A 84 -3.55 3.64 -5.02
CA LEU A 84 -3.92 2.53 -5.90
C LEU A 84 -4.16 1.24 -5.13
N VAL A 85 -3.33 0.92 -4.12
CA VAL A 85 -3.47 -0.31 -3.32
C VAL A 85 -4.72 -0.34 -2.44
N THR A 86 -5.43 0.80 -2.30
CA THR A 86 -6.73 0.83 -1.62
C THR A 86 -7.85 0.19 -2.46
N LEU A 87 -7.66 0.04 -3.77
CA LEU A 87 -8.63 -0.62 -4.64
C LEU A 87 -8.57 -2.13 -4.44
N LYS A 88 -9.73 -2.76 -4.25
CA LYS A 88 -9.81 -4.20 -4.08
C LYS A 88 -9.31 -4.89 -5.36
N GLY A 89 -8.42 -5.86 -5.19
CA GLY A 89 -7.77 -6.58 -6.29
C GLY A 89 -6.43 -5.96 -6.74
N VAL A 90 -6.05 -4.80 -6.20
CA VAL A 90 -4.77 -4.13 -6.46
C VAL A 90 -3.80 -4.37 -5.31
N GLY A 91 -2.92 -5.36 -5.49
CA GLY A 91 -1.73 -5.52 -4.64
C GLY A 91 -0.54 -4.71 -5.15
N ARG A 92 0.61 -4.86 -4.48
CA ARG A 92 1.90 -4.20 -4.80
C ARG A 92 2.23 -4.18 -6.29
N VAL A 93 2.20 -5.36 -6.90
CA VAL A 93 2.57 -5.57 -8.31
C VAL A 93 1.64 -4.80 -9.24
N ARG A 94 0.32 -4.92 -9.03
CA ARG A 94 -0.67 -4.22 -9.89
C ARG A 94 -0.67 -2.72 -9.67
N ALA A 95 -0.46 -2.24 -8.44
CA ALA A 95 -0.33 -0.82 -8.17
C ALA A 95 0.86 -0.23 -8.93
N LYS A 96 2.01 -0.93 -8.92
CA LYS A 96 3.19 -0.52 -9.70
C LYS A 96 2.89 -0.47 -11.20
N LEU A 97 2.26 -1.52 -11.75
CA LEU A 97 1.89 -1.57 -13.17
C LEU A 97 0.94 -0.44 -13.59
N LEU A 98 -0.08 -0.17 -12.77
CA LEU A 98 -1.01 0.95 -12.99
C LEU A 98 -0.27 2.29 -12.99
N TYR A 99 0.60 2.50 -12.00
CA TYR A 99 1.36 3.73 -11.86
C TYR A 99 2.31 3.97 -13.04
N GLU A 100 3.02 2.92 -13.48
CA GLU A 100 3.91 2.94 -14.64
C GLU A 100 3.15 3.17 -15.96
N ALA A 101 1.91 2.67 -16.05
CA ALA A 101 1.02 2.93 -17.18
C ALA A 101 0.38 4.33 -17.16
N GLY A 102 0.66 5.15 -16.14
CA GLY A 102 0.20 6.53 -16.03
C GLY A 102 -1.02 6.74 -15.13
N TYR A 103 -1.60 5.67 -14.58
CA TYR A 103 -2.72 5.74 -13.63
C TYR A 103 -2.18 5.83 -12.21
N ARG A 104 -1.94 7.04 -11.72
CA ARG A 104 -1.26 7.32 -10.44
C ARG A 104 -2.22 7.56 -9.28
N THR A 105 -3.48 7.80 -9.59
CA THR A 105 -4.52 8.11 -8.60
C THR A 105 -5.79 7.31 -8.86
N VAL A 106 -6.64 7.21 -7.84
CA VAL A 106 -7.99 6.65 -7.99
C VAL A 106 -8.80 7.45 -9.01
N ARG A 107 -8.57 8.77 -9.13
CA ARG A 107 -9.22 9.61 -10.12
C ARG A 107 -8.84 9.24 -11.54
N ASP A 108 -7.55 8.99 -11.80
CA ASP A 108 -7.08 8.56 -13.13
C ASP A 108 -7.77 7.26 -13.57
N ILE A 109 -8.03 6.35 -12.62
CA ILE A 109 -8.78 5.11 -12.87
C ILE A 109 -10.27 5.38 -13.10
N ALA A 110 -10.87 6.32 -12.35
CA ALA A 110 -12.29 6.66 -12.49
C ALA A 110 -12.61 7.29 -13.85
N GLU A 111 -11.67 8.06 -14.39
CA GLU A 111 -11.75 8.75 -15.69
C GLU A 111 -11.37 7.84 -16.88
N ALA A 112 -10.77 6.68 -16.61
CA ALA A 112 -10.43 5.71 -17.63
C ALA A 112 -11.63 4.87 -18.08
N GLU A 113 -11.54 4.35 -19.30
CA GLU A 113 -12.38 3.25 -19.77
C GLU A 113 -11.74 1.89 -19.42
N PRO A 114 -12.53 0.86 -19.05
CA PRO A 114 -12.02 -0.46 -18.69
C PRO A 114 -11.07 -1.05 -19.74
N GLU A 115 -11.35 -0.85 -21.03
CA GLU A 115 -10.55 -1.34 -22.15
C GLU A 115 -9.14 -0.74 -22.19
N GLN A 116 -8.93 0.44 -21.59
CA GLN A 116 -7.60 1.04 -21.48
C GLN A 116 -6.76 0.30 -20.42
N LEU A 117 -7.38 -0.06 -19.30
CA LEU A 117 -6.73 -0.83 -18.23
C LEU A 117 -6.41 -2.27 -18.66
N GLU A 118 -7.25 -2.87 -19.51
CA GLU A 118 -7.02 -4.22 -20.07
C GLU A 118 -5.70 -4.34 -20.87
N ARG A 119 -5.17 -3.22 -21.37
CA ARG A 119 -3.88 -3.20 -22.09
C ARG A 119 -2.69 -3.40 -21.17
N ILE A 120 -2.88 -3.26 -19.86
CA ILE A 120 -1.83 -3.47 -18.86
C ILE A 120 -1.72 -4.97 -18.57
N VAL A 121 -0.56 -5.55 -18.87
CA VAL A 121 -0.28 -6.97 -18.61
C VAL A 121 -0.52 -7.28 -17.13
N GLY A 122 -1.40 -8.25 -16.85
CA GLY A 122 -1.78 -8.63 -15.48
C GLY A 122 -3.08 -8.00 -14.96
N ILE A 123 -3.74 -7.16 -15.77
CA ILE A 123 -5.07 -6.62 -15.51
C ILE A 123 -6.02 -7.14 -16.60
N GLY A 124 -6.91 -8.06 -16.24
CA GLY A 124 -7.87 -8.66 -17.16
C GLY A 124 -9.21 -7.91 -17.15
N LYS A 125 -10.04 -8.18 -18.16
CA LYS A 125 -11.36 -7.56 -18.41
C LYS A 125 -12.24 -7.39 -17.17
N GLN A 126 -12.44 -8.47 -16.41
CA GLN A 126 -13.28 -8.41 -15.21
C GLN A 126 -12.71 -7.46 -14.17
N LEU A 127 -11.39 -7.53 -13.92
CA LEU A 127 -10.72 -6.67 -12.97
C LEU A 127 -10.76 -5.20 -13.44
N SER A 128 -10.50 -4.92 -14.72
CA SER A 128 -10.57 -3.56 -15.26
C SER A 128 -11.90 -2.89 -14.97
N LYS A 129 -13.01 -3.61 -15.26
CA LYS A 129 -14.36 -3.11 -14.97
C LYS A 129 -14.56 -2.86 -13.48
N GLU A 130 -14.19 -3.83 -12.63
CA GLU A 130 -14.30 -3.69 -11.17
C GLU A 130 -13.48 -2.52 -10.62
N LEU A 131 -12.30 -2.24 -11.18
CA LEU A 131 -11.45 -1.13 -10.74
C LEU A 131 -12.05 0.22 -11.12
N VAL A 132 -12.54 0.37 -12.35
CA VAL A 132 -13.20 1.60 -12.80
C VAL A 132 -14.48 1.85 -11.99
N ASP A 133 -15.31 0.83 -11.77
CA ASP A 133 -16.53 0.94 -10.98
C ASP A 133 -16.23 1.34 -9.52
N GLN A 134 -15.25 0.69 -8.89
CA GLN A 134 -14.79 1.05 -7.54
C GLN A 134 -14.26 2.48 -7.47
N ALA A 135 -13.44 2.88 -8.44
CA ALA A 135 -12.84 4.21 -8.48
C ALA A 135 -13.90 5.31 -8.69
N ARG A 136 -14.86 5.10 -9.60
CA ARG A 136 -16.00 5.99 -9.81
C ARG A 136 -16.85 6.12 -8.57
N SER A 137 -17.11 5.00 -7.87
CA SER A 137 -17.80 5.05 -6.58
C SER A 137 -17.04 5.89 -5.56
N LEU A 138 -15.72 5.73 -5.43
CA LEU A 138 -14.92 6.50 -4.47
C LEU A 138 -14.83 8.00 -4.78
N VAL A 139 -14.83 8.37 -6.06
CA VAL A 139 -14.63 9.77 -6.51
C VAL A 139 -15.96 10.54 -6.65
N TYR A 140 -17.00 9.90 -7.19
CA TYR A 140 -18.25 10.58 -7.58
C TYR A 140 -19.42 10.28 -6.64
N VAL A 141 -19.39 9.16 -5.91
CA VAL A 141 -20.42 8.79 -4.92
C VAL A 141 -19.77 8.93 -3.54
N GLY A 142 -19.80 10.14 -2.99
CA GLY A 142 -19.11 10.45 -1.74
C GLY A 142 -19.43 9.46 -0.59
N PRO A 143 -18.58 9.39 0.45
CA PRO A 143 -18.78 8.48 1.60
C PRO A 143 -20.13 8.64 2.32
N SER A 144 -20.85 9.73 2.09
CA SER A 144 -22.12 10.11 2.70
C SER A 144 -23.37 9.39 2.15
N ASP A 145 -23.27 8.69 1.01
CA ASP A 145 -24.43 8.02 0.38
C ASP A 145 -24.51 6.52 0.68
N ARG A 146 -23.63 5.99 1.53
CA ARG A 146 -23.71 4.62 2.05
C ARG A 146 -24.36 4.64 3.43
N GLN A 147 -25.68 4.83 3.45
CA GLN A 147 -26.52 4.49 4.61
C GLN A 147 -26.60 2.98 4.79
#